data_AF-A0A349BQ18-F1
#
_entry.id   AF-A0A349BQ18-F1
#
_cell.length_a   1.000
_cell.length_b   1.000
_cell.length_c   1.000
_cell.angle_alpha   90.00
_cell.angle_beta   90.00
_cell.angle_gamma   90.00
#
_symmetry.space_group_name_H-M   'P 1'
#
loop_
_entity.id
_entity.type
_entity.pdbx_description
1 polymer ?
#
loop_
_entity_poly.entity_id
_entity_poly.type
_entity_poly.pdbx_seq_one_letter_code
_entity_poly.pdbx_strand_id
1 'polypeptide(L)'
;MKVLITFFIFLILLAVTPPQSNGANPEELIKFSSAFFTNLAVHEYGHAIVGSSVGGEGISVTFFSKQKNNLFLGYTSTKKLEDKAYPSFALGGEIGANLSFEYALQSYRKNPTTYNKALLFFSGTDFLWYSLYTFYLNNDNPDADPNILVKETGISRDMILSIAMTQSLLNGYRVVSGKDRVVPYFTYNKDSIGFHVKVPF
;
A
#
# COMPACT_ATOMS: atom_id res chain seq x y z
N MET A 1 14.49 -18.06 1.75
CA MET A 1 13.74 -19.29 2.12
C MET A 1 13.10 -19.21 3.51
N LYS A 2 13.83 -18.88 4.60
CA LYS A 2 13.26 -18.77 5.96
C LYS A 2 12.13 -17.71 6.09
N VAL A 3 12.27 -16.56 5.43
CA VAL A 3 11.24 -15.49 5.42
C VAL A 3 9.95 -15.94 4.74
N LEU A 4 10.06 -16.71 3.66
CA LEU A 4 8.93 -17.27 2.92
C LEU A 4 8.13 -18.26 3.78
N ILE A 5 8.82 -19.05 4.60
CA ILE A 5 8.19 -20.01 5.53
C ILE A 5 7.43 -19.27 6.62
N THR A 6 7.98 -18.20 7.19
CA THR A 6 7.28 -17.37 8.19
C THR A 6 6.05 -16.69 7.59
N PHE A 7 6.14 -16.21 6.34
CA PHE A 7 5.01 -15.63 5.61
C PHE A 7 3.90 -16.67 5.35
N PHE A 8 4.25 -17.89 4.95
CA PHE A 8 3.29 -18.98 4.78
C PHE A 8 2.62 -19.36 6.10
N ILE A 9 3.36 -19.41 7.20
CA ILE A 9 2.80 -19.69 8.53
C ILE A 9 1.82 -18.58 8.95
N PHE A 10 2.13 -17.32 8.65
CA PHE A 10 1.23 -16.20 8.94
C PHE A 10 -0.04 -16.23 8.08
N LEU A 11 0.08 -16.54 6.78
CA LEU A 11 -1.07 -16.74 5.89
C LEU A 11 -1.95 -17.92 6.33
N ILE A 12 -1.34 -19.02 6.76
CA ILE A 12 -2.06 -20.18 7.30
C ILE A 12 -2.81 -19.77 8.57
N LEU A 13 -2.17 -19.04 9.49
CA LEU A 13 -2.80 -18.54 10.73
C LEU A 13 -3.99 -17.60 10.46
N LEU A 14 -3.92 -16.78 9.39
CA LEU A 14 -5.05 -15.96 8.93
C LEU A 14 -6.17 -16.79 8.30
N ALA A 15 -5.86 -17.97 7.76
CA ALA A 15 -6.83 -18.89 7.16
C ALA A 15 -7.51 -19.84 8.17
N VAL A 16 -7.03 -19.94 9.42
CA VAL A 16 -7.61 -20.86 10.44
C VAL A 16 -8.88 -20.32 11.11
N THR A 17 -9.36 -19.13 10.77
CA THR A 17 -10.72 -18.73 11.18
C THR A 17 -11.72 -19.59 10.39
N PRO A 18 -12.60 -20.36 11.06
CA PRO A 18 -13.54 -21.21 10.35
C PRO A 18 -14.38 -20.35 9.41
N PRO A 19 -14.47 -20.70 8.11
CA PRO A 19 -15.32 -19.98 7.18
C PRO A 19 -16.76 -20.22 7.62
N GLN A 20 -17.38 -19.24 8.27
CA GLN A 20 -18.83 -19.09 8.18
C GLN A 20 -19.15 -18.60 6.76
N SER A 21 -18.91 -19.43 5.74
CA SER A 21 -19.24 -19.09 4.37
C SER A 21 -20.73 -19.35 4.14
N ASN A 22 -21.57 -18.41 4.57
CA ASN A 22 -22.68 -18.05 3.72
C ASN A 22 -22.03 -17.49 2.44
N GLY A 23 -22.29 -18.08 1.28
CA GLY A 23 -21.61 -17.70 0.03
C GLY A 23 -21.63 -16.18 -0.20
N ALA A 24 -20.55 -15.64 -0.76
CA ALA A 24 -20.40 -14.21 -1.00
C ALA A 24 -21.60 -13.69 -1.80
N ASN A 25 -22.50 -12.99 -1.13
CA ASN A 25 -23.68 -12.46 -1.79
C ASN A 25 -23.26 -11.26 -2.68
N PRO A 26 -24.06 -10.87 -3.69
CA PRO A 26 -23.69 -9.76 -4.58
C PRO A 26 -23.37 -8.45 -3.83
N GLU A 27 -24.04 -8.20 -2.71
CA GLU A 27 -23.79 -7.02 -1.87
C GLU A 27 -22.39 -7.05 -1.23
N GLU A 28 -21.92 -8.21 -0.76
CA GLU A 28 -20.58 -8.40 -0.22
C GLU A 28 -19.51 -8.24 -1.29
N LEU A 29 -19.75 -8.74 -2.52
CA LEU A 29 -18.85 -8.53 -3.65
C LEU A 29 -18.76 -7.06 -4.04
N ILE A 30 -19.88 -6.32 -4.04
CA ILE A 30 -19.90 -4.88 -4.27
C ILE A 30 -19.08 -4.18 -3.18
N LYS A 31 -19.33 -4.45 -1.91
CA LYS A 31 -18.58 -3.86 -0.78
C LYS A 31 -17.09 -4.13 -0.87
N PHE A 32 -16.70 -5.36 -1.19
CA PHE A 32 -15.30 -5.75 -1.34
C PHE A 32 -14.63 -5.01 -2.51
N SER A 33 -15.30 -4.97 -3.67
CA SER A 33 -14.80 -4.28 -4.87
C SER A 33 -14.72 -2.77 -4.67
N SER A 34 -15.72 -2.17 -4.01
CA SER A 34 -15.68 -0.75 -3.64
C SER A 34 -14.53 -0.43 -2.71
N ALA A 35 -14.19 -1.34 -1.78
CA ALA A 35 -13.02 -1.15 -0.91
C ALA A 35 -11.70 -1.17 -1.69
N PHE A 36 -11.57 -2.09 -2.66
CA PHE A 36 -10.43 -2.12 -3.57
C PHE A 36 -10.29 -0.81 -4.34
N PHE A 37 -11.36 -0.34 -5.00
CA PHE A 37 -11.32 0.92 -5.75
C PHE A 37 -11.13 2.15 -4.87
N THR A 38 -11.64 2.13 -3.63
CA THR A 38 -11.35 3.18 -2.65
C THR A 38 -9.85 3.24 -2.35
N ASN A 39 -9.25 2.10 -2.03
CA ASN A 39 -7.82 2.05 -1.74
C ASN A 39 -6.99 2.50 -2.96
N LEU A 40 -7.30 1.98 -4.14
CA LEU A 40 -6.64 2.38 -5.39
C LEU A 40 -6.74 3.90 -5.62
N ALA A 41 -7.93 4.49 -5.44
CA ALA A 41 -8.09 5.93 -5.60
C ALA A 41 -7.24 6.70 -4.59
N VAL A 42 -7.27 6.33 -3.31
CA VAL A 42 -6.50 7.00 -2.26
C VAL A 42 -4.99 6.82 -2.48
N HIS A 43 -4.55 5.67 -2.97
CA HIS A 43 -3.16 5.42 -3.39
C HIS A 43 -2.74 6.42 -4.48
N GLU A 44 -3.48 6.52 -5.58
CA GLU A 44 -3.13 7.46 -6.65
C GLU A 44 -3.16 8.93 -6.21
N TYR A 45 -4.15 9.31 -5.41
CA TYR A 45 -4.16 10.65 -4.83
C TYR A 45 -3.02 10.88 -3.82
N GLY A 46 -2.51 9.82 -3.20
CA GLY A 46 -1.30 9.85 -2.39
C GLY A 46 -0.08 10.31 -3.19
N HIS A 47 0.15 9.74 -4.37
CA HIS A 47 1.18 10.24 -5.31
C HIS A 47 0.99 11.70 -5.65
N ALA A 48 -0.25 12.11 -5.94
CA ALA A 48 -0.54 13.48 -6.34
C ALA A 48 -0.30 14.50 -5.22
N ILE A 49 -0.75 14.18 -4.00
CA ILE A 49 -0.57 15.04 -2.82
C ILE A 49 0.91 15.13 -2.46
N VAL A 50 1.59 13.98 -2.37
CA VAL A 50 3.01 13.95 -2.01
C VAL A 50 3.84 14.64 -3.09
N GLY A 51 3.63 14.32 -4.36
CA GLY A 51 4.27 14.97 -5.50
C GLY A 51 4.13 16.48 -5.47
N SER A 52 2.92 16.99 -5.23
CA SER A 52 2.66 18.43 -5.13
C SER A 52 3.44 19.06 -3.97
N SER A 53 3.43 18.40 -2.81
CA SER A 53 4.11 18.90 -1.61
C SER A 53 5.65 18.91 -1.69
N VAL A 54 6.24 18.13 -2.60
CA VAL A 54 7.70 18.14 -2.86
C VAL A 54 8.09 18.98 -4.09
N GLY A 55 7.15 19.75 -4.63
CA GLY A 55 7.38 20.72 -5.71
C GLY A 55 7.13 20.20 -7.13
N GLY A 56 6.38 19.09 -7.26
CA GLY A 56 5.96 18.56 -8.55
C GLY A 56 4.92 19.45 -9.24
N GLU A 57 5.07 19.66 -10.54
CA GLU A 57 4.15 20.46 -11.36
C GLU A 57 3.44 19.59 -12.41
N GLY A 58 2.23 20.00 -12.79
CA GLY A 58 1.46 19.33 -13.85
C GLY A 58 1.06 17.90 -13.49
N ILE A 59 0.73 17.65 -12.23
CA ILE A 59 0.33 16.34 -11.73
C ILE A 59 -1.03 15.94 -12.30
N SER A 60 -1.13 14.69 -12.77
CA SER A 60 -2.36 14.13 -13.31
C SER A 60 -2.57 12.71 -12.81
N VAL A 61 -3.75 12.47 -12.24
CA VAL A 61 -4.21 11.15 -11.82
C VAL A 61 -5.17 10.63 -12.89
N THR A 62 -4.94 9.40 -13.34
CA THR A 62 -5.79 8.71 -14.31
C THR A 62 -6.09 7.30 -13.84
N PHE A 63 -7.28 6.80 -14.13
CA PHE A 63 -7.68 5.42 -13.83
C PHE A 63 -8.06 4.71 -15.12
N PHE A 64 -7.82 3.39 -15.15
CA PHE A 64 -8.10 2.53 -16.31
C PHE A 64 -7.46 3.06 -17.61
N SER A 65 -6.19 3.45 -17.53
CA SER A 65 -5.46 4.03 -18.66
C SER A 65 -4.49 3.03 -19.27
N LYS A 66 -4.28 3.13 -20.59
CA LYS A 66 -3.25 2.36 -21.30
C LYS A 66 -2.06 3.29 -21.56
N GLN A 67 -0.90 2.97 -21.00
CA GLN A 67 0.35 3.72 -21.21
C GLN A 67 1.42 2.75 -21.72
N LYS A 68 2.09 3.10 -22.84
CA LYS A 68 3.20 2.31 -23.42
C LYS A 68 2.93 0.79 -23.48
N ASN A 69 1.72 0.40 -23.93
CA ASN A 69 1.21 -0.99 -24.00
C ASN A 69 0.86 -1.69 -22.69
N ASN A 70 1.05 -1.05 -21.53
CA ASN A 70 0.61 -1.57 -20.24
C ASN A 70 -0.74 -0.97 -19.84
N LEU A 71 -1.62 -1.82 -19.30
CA LEU A 71 -2.87 -1.39 -18.68
C LEU A 71 -2.58 -1.04 -17.22
N PHE A 72 -2.95 0.18 -16.83
CA PHE A 72 -2.84 0.66 -15.46
C PHE A 72 -4.23 0.85 -14.88
N LEU A 73 -4.48 0.24 -13.72
CA LEU A 73 -5.74 0.45 -12.99
C LEU A 73 -5.78 1.85 -12.38
N GLY A 74 -4.66 2.31 -11.85
CA GLY A 74 -4.38 3.69 -11.47
C GLY A 74 -3.00 4.08 -12.00
N TYR A 75 -2.86 5.33 -12.42
CA TYR A 75 -1.59 5.90 -12.86
C TYR A 75 -1.55 7.40 -12.58
N THR A 76 -0.56 7.79 -11.79
CA THR A 76 -0.27 9.18 -11.50
C THR A 76 1.02 9.61 -12.21
N SER A 77 0.96 10.74 -12.90
CA SER A 77 2.09 11.32 -13.62
C SER A 77 2.37 12.75 -13.17
N THR A 78 3.59 13.21 -13.41
CA THR A 78 4.03 14.58 -13.20
C THR A 78 4.76 15.08 -14.44
N LYS A 79 4.60 16.36 -14.79
CA LYS A 79 5.32 16.97 -15.93
C LYS A 79 6.73 17.41 -15.57
N LYS A 80 6.93 17.81 -14.32
CA LYS A 80 8.19 18.33 -13.81
C LYS A 80 8.30 18.00 -12.33
N LEU A 81 9.37 17.30 -11.99
CA LEU A 81 9.75 16.97 -10.62
C LEU A 81 11.28 16.93 -10.59
N GLU A 82 11.89 17.48 -9.55
CA GLU A 82 13.34 17.37 -9.38
C GLU A 82 13.72 15.92 -9.07
N ASP A 83 14.82 15.43 -9.65
CA ASP A 83 15.28 14.04 -9.53
C ASP A 83 15.28 13.53 -8.08
N LYS A 84 15.79 14.34 -7.15
CA LYS A 84 15.85 14.01 -5.73
C LYS A 84 14.49 13.80 -5.03
N ALA A 85 13.41 14.32 -5.62
CA ALA A 85 12.06 14.23 -5.08
C ALA A 85 11.28 13.01 -5.62
N TYR A 86 11.80 12.30 -6.63
CA TYR A 86 11.16 11.10 -7.17
C TYR A 86 10.94 9.97 -6.14
N PRO A 87 11.87 9.69 -5.21
CA PRO A 87 11.62 8.72 -4.15
C PRO A 87 10.37 9.04 -3.32
N SER A 88 10.17 10.32 -2.98
CA SER A 88 8.99 10.77 -2.23
C SER A 88 7.73 10.65 -3.08
N PHE A 89 7.79 11.04 -4.35
CA PHE A 89 6.67 10.84 -5.28
C PHE A 89 6.29 9.36 -5.38
N ALA A 90 7.24 8.45 -5.59
CA ALA A 90 6.99 7.01 -5.66
C ALA A 90 6.46 6.41 -4.35
N LEU A 91 6.88 6.93 -3.20
CA LEU A 91 6.33 6.53 -1.90
C LEU A 91 4.91 7.10 -1.66
N GLY A 92 4.45 8.05 -2.47
CA GLY A 92 3.18 8.75 -2.27
C GLY A 92 1.97 7.82 -2.26
N GLY A 93 1.95 6.80 -3.12
CA GLY A 93 0.93 5.76 -3.15
C GLY A 93 0.78 5.06 -1.81
N GLU A 94 1.91 4.67 -1.22
CA GLU A 94 1.94 3.99 0.05
C GLU A 94 1.56 4.90 1.23
N ILE A 95 1.91 6.18 1.17
CA ILE A 95 1.42 7.16 2.16
C ILE A 95 -0.11 7.27 2.09
N GLY A 96 -0.68 7.28 0.88
CA GLY A 96 -2.13 7.22 0.67
C GLY A 96 -2.75 5.94 1.24
N ALA A 97 -2.17 4.78 0.94
CA ALA A 97 -2.61 3.49 1.47
C ALA A 97 -2.57 3.46 3.01
N ASN A 98 -1.52 4.00 3.63
CA ASN A 98 -1.42 4.08 5.09
C ASN A 98 -2.54 4.97 5.71
N LEU A 99 -2.85 6.11 5.10
CA LEU A 99 -4.00 6.94 5.52
C LEU A 99 -5.34 6.19 5.40
N SER A 100 -5.52 5.46 4.29
CA SER A 100 -6.67 4.59 4.07
C SER A 100 -6.80 3.53 5.17
N PHE A 101 -5.67 2.92 5.57
CA PHE A 101 -5.60 1.94 6.64
C PHE A 101 -6.02 2.53 7.99
N GLU A 102 -5.49 3.69 8.37
CA GLU A 102 -5.85 4.34 9.65
C GLU A 102 -7.34 4.63 9.74
N TYR A 103 -7.93 5.16 8.66
CA TYR A 103 -9.37 5.41 8.59
C TYR A 103 -10.18 4.09 8.65
N ALA A 104 -9.76 3.08 7.88
CA ALA A 104 -10.39 1.77 7.86
C ALA A 104 -10.36 1.09 9.23
N LEU A 105 -9.24 1.17 9.95
CA LEU A 105 -9.06 0.60 11.29
C LEU A 105 -10.00 1.23 12.31
N GLN A 106 -10.11 2.57 12.30
CA GLN A 106 -11.04 3.29 13.18
C GLN A 106 -12.50 2.93 12.86
N SER A 107 -12.86 2.85 11.57
CA SER A 107 -14.20 2.46 11.13
C SER A 107 -14.54 1.02 11.49
N TYR A 108 -13.61 0.09 11.23
CA TYR A 108 -13.74 -1.33 11.55
C TYR A 108 -13.99 -1.58 13.05
N ARG A 109 -13.24 -0.90 13.92
CA ARG A 109 -13.39 -1.03 15.38
C ARG A 109 -14.75 -0.52 15.90
N LYS A 110 -15.37 0.44 15.20
CA LYS A 110 -16.71 0.95 15.54
C LYS A 110 -17.81 0.03 15.03
N ASN A 111 -17.71 -0.41 13.77
CA ASN A 111 -18.70 -1.29 13.16
C ASN A 111 -18.05 -2.16 12.07
N PRO A 112 -17.72 -3.43 12.32
CA PRO A 112 -17.00 -4.27 11.37
C PRO A 112 -17.92 -4.72 10.21
N THR A 113 -17.67 -4.19 9.01
CA THR A 113 -18.41 -4.49 7.78
C THR A 113 -17.50 -5.17 6.76
N THR A 114 -18.07 -5.83 5.74
CA THR A 114 -17.27 -6.39 4.63
C THR A 114 -16.41 -5.32 3.95
N TYR A 115 -16.95 -4.10 3.79
CA TYR A 115 -16.22 -2.98 3.18
C TYR A 115 -14.98 -2.60 4.00
N ASN A 116 -15.10 -2.34 5.31
CA ASN A 116 -13.93 -1.91 6.08
C ASN A 116 -12.95 -3.05 6.39
N LYS A 117 -13.40 -4.31 6.47
CA LYS A 117 -12.52 -5.48 6.50
C LYS A 117 -11.69 -5.59 5.21
N ALA A 118 -12.34 -5.45 4.06
CA ALA A 118 -11.67 -5.46 2.77
C ALA A 118 -10.73 -4.26 2.62
N LEU A 119 -11.16 -3.07 3.03
CA LEU A 119 -10.34 -1.86 2.97
C LEU A 119 -9.10 -2.00 3.84
N LEU A 120 -9.22 -2.55 5.06
CA LEU A 120 -8.09 -2.88 5.94
C LEU A 120 -7.11 -3.86 5.28
N PHE A 121 -7.62 -4.88 4.61
CA PHE A 121 -6.78 -5.84 3.90
C PHE A 121 -6.01 -5.16 2.77
N PHE A 122 -6.70 -4.46 1.86
CA PHE A 122 -6.05 -3.81 0.73
C PHE A 122 -5.04 -2.75 1.17
N SER A 123 -5.47 -1.80 2.01
CA SER A 123 -4.60 -0.72 2.50
C SER A 123 -3.45 -1.21 3.39
N GLY A 124 -3.67 -2.24 4.20
CA GLY A 124 -2.65 -2.78 5.10
C GLY A 124 -1.60 -3.65 4.41
N THR A 125 -1.87 -4.10 3.18
CA THR A 125 -0.99 -4.99 2.41
C THR A 125 -0.59 -4.44 1.05
N ASP A 126 -0.95 -3.18 0.76
CA ASP A 126 -0.75 -2.51 -0.52
C ASP A 126 0.72 -2.57 -0.98
N PHE A 127 1.64 -2.01 -0.18
CA PHE A 127 3.07 -2.02 -0.53
C PHE A 127 3.63 -3.42 -0.74
N LEU A 128 3.16 -4.40 0.07
CA LEU A 128 3.66 -5.77 0.04
C LEU A 128 3.27 -6.45 -1.27
N TRP A 129 1.98 -6.41 -1.62
CA TRP A 129 1.50 -7.02 -2.86
C TRP A 129 2.09 -6.33 -4.09
N TYR A 130 2.17 -5.00 -4.06
CA TYR A 130 2.70 -4.25 -5.18
C TYR A 130 4.21 -4.48 -5.37
N SER A 131 4.98 -4.56 -4.28
CA SER A 131 6.41 -4.91 -4.34
C SER A 131 6.62 -6.36 -4.82
N LEU A 132 5.83 -7.32 -4.33
CA LEU A 132 5.91 -8.70 -4.79
C LEU A 132 5.59 -8.82 -6.28
N TYR A 133 4.51 -8.19 -6.73
CA TYR A 133 4.12 -8.17 -8.13
C TYR A 133 5.21 -7.53 -8.99
N THR A 134 5.67 -6.33 -8.61
CA THR A 134 6.70 -5.60 -9.37
C THR A 134 8.02 -6.35 -9.43
N PHE A 135 8.51 -6.92 -8.32
CA PHE A 135 9.83 -7.54 -8.32
C PHE A 135 9.88 -8.95 -8.92
N TYR A 136 8.78 -9.71 -8.87
CA TYR A 136 8.77 -11.11 -9.28
C TYR A 136 7.90 -11.42 -10.51
N LEU A 137 6.91 -10.58 -10.81
CA LEU A 137 5.93 -10.84 -11.88
C LEU A 137 5.94 -9.76 -12.98
N ASN A 138 6.48 -8.56 -12.70
CA ASN A 138 6.53 -7.45 -13.64
C ASN A 138 7.81 -6.60 -13.47
N ASN A 139 8.96 -7.27 -13.43
CA ASN A 139 10.28 -6.67 -13.19
C ASN A 139 10.69 -5.63 -14.24
N ASP A 140 10.15 -5.75 -15.46
CA ASP A 140 10.52 -4.93 -16.61
C ASP A 140 9.74 -3.61 -16.70
N ASN A 141 8.84 -3.32 -15.75
CA ASN A 141 8.15 -2.03 -15.70
C ASN A 141 8.95 -0.99 -14.89
N PRO A 142 9.74 -0.11 -15.53
CA PRO A 142 10.55 0.89 -14.81
C PRO A 142 9.69 1.96 -14.13
N ASP A 143 8.44 2.11 -14.54
CA ASP A 143 7.53 3.14 -14.05
C ASP A 143 6.76 2.67 -12.80
N ALA A 144 6.99 1.45 -12.31
CA ALA A 144 6.40 0.94 -11.07
C ALA A 144 7.12 1.47 -9.83
N ASP A 145 6.40 1.90 -8.81
CA ASP A 145 6.97 2.60 -7.65
C ASP A 145 8.07 1.84 -6.92
N PRO A 146 7.95 0.52 -6.65
CA PRO A 146 9.04 -0.24 -6.05
C PRO A 146 10.32 -0.22 -6.90
N ASN A 147 10.20 -0.21 -8.23
CA ASN A 147 11.36 -0.11 -9.13
C ASN A 147 11.94 1.30 -9.15
N ILE A 148 11.12 2.35 -9.11
CA ILE A 148 11.57 3.74 -8.97
C ILE A 148 12.35 3.89 -7.65
N LEU A 149 11.83 3.37 -6.54
CA LEU A 149 12.52 3.42 -5.25
C LEU A 149 13.89 2.75 -5.31
N VAL A 150 14.02 1.56 -5.91
CA VAL A 150 15.33 0.90 -6.10
C VAL A 150 16.27 1.77 -6.91
N LYS A 151 15.80 2.30 -8.04
CA LYS A 151 16.61 3.08 -8.98
C LYS A 151 17.11 4.39 -8.37
N GLU A 152 16.22 5.14 -7.72
CA GLU A 152 16.51 6.50 -7.27
C GLU A 152 17.17 6.55 -5.88
N THR A 153 16.99 5.52 -5.04
CA THR A 153 17.57 5.49 -3.68
C THR A 153 18.75 4.53 -3.52
N GLY A 154 18.92 3.58 -4.44
CA GLY A 154 19.89 2.49 -4.31
C GLY A 154 19.54 1.44 -3.24
N ILE A 155 18.36 1.54 -2.61
CA ILE A 155 17.87 0.54 -1.67
C ILE A 155 17.61 -0.78 -2.41
N SER A 156 18.04 -1.90 -1.83
CA SER A 156 17.81 -3.22 -2.43
C SER A 156 16.33 -3.64 -2.42
N ARG A 157 15.94 -4.47 -3.39
CA ARG A 157 14.60 -5.09 -3.45
C ARG A 157 14.23 -5.82 -2.16
N ASP A 158 15.20 -6.54 -1.57
CA ASP A 158 15.02 -7.29 -0.33
C ASP A 158 14.73 -6.38 0.86
N MET A 159 15.34 -5.19 0.91
CA MET A 159 15.06 -4.21 1.96
C MET A 159 13.65 -3.62 1.79
N ILE A 160 13.25 -3.27 0.57
CA ILE A 160 11.88 -2.78 0.29
C ILE A 160 10.84 -3.84 0.69
N LEU A 161 11.04 -5.11 0.31
CA LEU A 161 10.17 -6.21 0.71
C LEU A 161 10.14 -6.40 2.23
N SER A 162 11.28 -6.26 2.91
CA SER A 162 11.36 -6.35 4.37
C SER A 162 10.58 -5.24 5.05
N ILE A 163 10.65 -4.02 4.55
CA ILE A 163 9.87 -2.88 5.02
C ILE A 163 8.37 -3.13 4.80
N ALA A 164 7.97 -3.50 3.59
CA ALA A 164 6.59 -3.77 3.24
C ALA A 164 5.99 -4.91 4.10
N MET A 165 6.74 -6.00 4.28
CA MET A 165 6.34 -7.11 5.15
C MET A 165 6.22 -6.67 6.62
N THR A 166 7.19 -5.89 7.12
CA THR A 166 7.17 -5.37 8.50
C THR A 166 5.93 -4.52 8.73
N GLN A 167 5.64 -3.60 7.80
CA GLN A 167 4.45 -2.76 7.87
C GLN A 167 3.17 -3.61 7.90
N SER A 168 3.00 -4.55 6.97
CA SER A 168 1.80 -5.40 6.91
C SER A 168 1.63 -6.24 8.18
N LEU A 169 2.72 -6.77 8.74
CA LEU A 169 2.67 -7.51 10.01
C LEU A 169 2.26 -6.63 11.19
N LEU A 170 2.83 -5.43 11.30
CA LEU A 170 2.48 -4.48 12.37
C LEU A 170 1.02 -4.00 12.25
N ASN A 171 0.56 -3.73 11.03
CA ASN A 171 -0.84 -3.41 10.75
C ASN A 171 -1.77 -4.59 11.09
N GLY A 172 -1.42 -5.81 10.68
CA GLY A 172 -2.15 -7.02 11.06
C GLY A 172 -2.21 -7.23 12.58
N TYR A 173 -1.11 -7.00 13.28
CA TYR A 173 -1.07 -7.02 14.75
C TYR A 173 -2.05 -6.01 15.36
N ARG A 174 -2.11 -4.78 14.87
CA ARG A 174 -3.04 -3.75 15.37
C ARG A 174 -4.51 -4.10 15.14
N VAL A 175 -4.81 -4.79 14.04
CA VAL A 175 -6.17 -5.31 13.74
C VAL A 175 -6.52 -6.42 14.72
N VAL A 176 -5.67 -7.44 14.88
CA VAL A 176 -5.95 -8.63 15.70
C VAL A 176 -5.92 -8.32 17.20
N SER A 177 -4.94 -7.54 17.66
CA SER A 177 -4.80 -7.19 19.08
C SER A 177 -5.81 -6.15 19.56
N GLY A 178 -6.42 -5.39 18.63
CA GLY A 178 -7.27 -4.25 18.95
C GLY A 178 -6.54 -3.08 19.60
N LYS A 179 -5.20 -3.05 19.61
CA LYS A 179 -4.38 -2.05 20.31
C LYS A 179 -3.39 -1.37 19.35
N ASP A 180 -3.24 -0.05 19.49
CA ASP A 180 -2.27 0.74 18.73
C ASP A 180 -0.95 0.92 19.49
N ARG A 181 -0.31 -0.19 19.88
CA ARG A 181 0.97 -0.15 20.61
C ARG A 181 2.19 0.07 19.71
N VAL A 182 2.08 -0.32 18.45
CA VAL A 182 3.12 -0.21 17.44
C VAL A 182 2.45 0.24 16.15
N VAL A 183 2.80 1.43 15.67
CA VAL A 183 2.14 2.08 14.53
C VAL A 183 3.19 2.34 13.45
N PRO A 184 3.20 1.56 12.35
CA PRO A 184 4.12 1.82 11.25
C PRO A 184 3.66 3.04 10.45
N TYR A 185 4.59 3.92 10.08
CA TYR A 185 4.30 5.08 9.26
C TYR A 185 5.49 5.47 8.38
N PHE A 186 5.19 6.18 7.31
CA PHE A 186 6.19 6.74 6.43
C PHE A 186 6.35 8.24 6.66
N THR A 187 7.57 8.72 6.48
CA THR A 187 7.89 10.14 6.41
C THR A 187 8.49 10.44 5.06
N TYR A 188 8.34 11.69 4.63
CA TYR A 188 8.92 12.16 3.39
C TYR A 188 9.18 13.66 3.48
N ASN A 189 10.16 14.10 2.71
CA ASN A 189 10.33 15.49 2.29
C ASN A 189 10.94 15.49 0.89
N LYS A 190 11.43 16.63 0.42
CA LYS A 190 12.01 16.74 -0.92
C LYS A 190 13.28 15.90 -1.12
N ASP A 191 14.00 15.62 -0.04
CA ASP A 191 15.37 15.08 -0.06
C ASP A 191 15.49 13.69 0.61
N SER A 192 14.42 13.20 1.22
CA SER A 192 14.44 11.95 1.99
C SER A 192 13.07 11.33 2.15
N ILE A 193 13.08 10.01 2.31
CA ILE A 193 11.95 9.20 2.73
C ILE A 193 12.37 8.34 3.92
N GLY A 194 11.42 7.94 4.76
CA GLY A 194 11.71 7.12 5.93
C GLY A 194 10.55 6.18 6.26
N PHE A 195 10.89 4.99 6.74
CA PHE A 195 9.95 4.07 7.38
C PHE A 195 10.23 4.06 8.89
N HIS A 196 9.19 4.24 9.69
CA HIS A 196 9.29 4.36 11.13
C HIS A 196 8.20 3.56 11.84
N VAL A 197 8.43 3.28 13.12
CA VAL A 197 7.43 2.67 14.01
C VAL A 197 7.26 3.57 15.22
N LYS A 198 6.05 4.07 15.42
CA LYS A 198 5.66 4.84 16.60
C LYS A 198 5.16 3.90 17.70
N VAL A 199 5.62 4.10 18.93
CA VAL A 199 5.14 3.41 20.14
C VAL A 199 4.49 4.45 21.05
N PRO A 200 3.14 4.49 21.14
CA PRO A 200 2.46 5.39 22.06
C PRO A 200 2.69 4.94 23.51
N PHE A 201 3.02 5.89 24.39
CA PHE A 201 3.19 5.70 25.83
C PHE A 201 2.02 6.26 26.62
#